data_AF-A0A2N9FZR6-F1
#
_entry.id   AF-A0A2N9FZR6-F1
#
_cell.length_a   1.000
_cell.length_b   1.000
_cell.length_c   1.000
_cell.angle_alpha   90.00
_cell.angle_beta   90.00
_cell.angle_gamma   90.00
#
_symmetry.space_group_name_H-M   'P 1'
#
loop_
_entity.id
_entity.type
_entity.pdbx_description
1 polymer ?
#
loop_
_entity_poly.entity_id
_entity_poly.type
_entity_poly.pdbx_seq_one_letter_code
_entity_poly.pdbx_strand_id
1 'polypeptide(L)'
;MVDSLKCLAMEFRGRRRKVLWKRDSGSGALTSTSEKSSGIKSMSTPSTPQAESNHFPAESRLSHSLLTESSPSVDILSEAREEREVHGDNFLGQETPLTSTKSIDQIELLREQQKILSGEVALHSSALKRLSEEAARNPQKDQIHLEMKKLREEIKTKNEQIALLEKQIADSINASHNKMDNLDFSQPVTELMAQLNEKSFELEVKAADNRIIQEQLNQKICECEELQETIASLKQQLSNVLESRTFSPVGSYSERFTETKSSHGELGSDKGNAILNNTSEGLLLQAQQAAEIEELKQKVAELTESKEQLEVRNQKLAEESTYAKGLASAAAVELKALSEEVAKLMNHNERLAAELATSKNSPTQRRTSAAVRNGRRDSHIKRNDQGGSVLDIKRELAMSREREHSYEATLLEKDQREGELQRRVEESKQREAYLENELANMWVLVAKLKKSNGAENVSESTRESQRVDGFGI
;
A
#
# COMPACT_ATOMS: atom_id res chain seq x y z
N MET A 1 26.40 10.77 -41.49
CA MET A 1 26.26 9.37 -41.00
C MET A 1 26.38 9.26 -39.48
N VAL A 2 27.22 10.06 -38.80
CA VAL A 2 27.31 10.06 -37.33
C VAL A 2 26.05 10.64 -36.66
N ASP A 3 25.42 11.65 -37.27
CA ASP A 3 24.33 12.39 -36.60
C ASP A 3 22.98 11.66 -36.60
N SER A 4 22.74 10.78 -37.57
CA SER A 4 21.55 9.90 -37.60
C SER A 4 21.49 8.95 -36.38
N LEU A 5 22.65 8.58 -35.83
CA LEU A 5 22.74 7.76 -34.62
C LEU A 5 22.43 8.55 -33.33
N LYS A 6 22.48 9.89 -33.35
CA LYS A 6 22.09 10.73 -32.21
C LYS A 6 20.57 10.90 -32.10
N CYS A 7 19.85 10.93 -33.22
CA CYS A 7 18.38 10.99 -33.20
C CYS A 7 17.77 9.73 -32.56
N LEU A 8 18.24 8.53 -32.97
CA LEU A 8 17.72 7.26 -32.45
C LEU A 8 17.94 7.09 -30.92
N ALA A 9 18.95 7.76 -30.36
CA ALA A 9 19.27 7.72 -28.94
C ALA A 9 18.35 8.58 -28.05
N MET A 10 17.61 9.55 -28.60
CA MET A 10 16.67 10.37 -27.83
C MET A 10 15.28 9.73 -27.70
N GLU A 11 14.83 8.98 -28.71
CA GLU A 11 13.45 8.50 -28.78
C GLU A 11 13.11 7.38 -27.76
N PHE A 12 14.13 6.71 -27.23
CA PHE A 12 13.97 5.63 -26.22
C PHE A 12 13.83 6.09 -24.75
N ARG A 13 13.87 7.40 -24.45
CA ARG A 13 13.60 7.92 -23.08
C ARG A 13 12.12 8.22 -22.80
N GLY A 14 11.20 7.78 -23.67
CA GLY A 14 9.81 8.27 -23.71
C GLY A 14 8.67 7.31 -23.36
N ARG A 15 8.89 6.15 -22.69
CA ARG A 15 7.75 5.29 -22.27
C ARG A 15 8.03 4.31 -21.11
N ARG A 16 7.56 4.65 -19.91
CA ARG A 16 7.29 3.69 -18.81
C ARG A 16 5.89 3.97 -18.21
N ARG A 17 4.92 3.08 -18.47
CA ARG A 17 3.72 2.94 -17.63
C ARG A 17 3.13 1.53 -17.77
N LYS A 18 2.93 0.89 -16.60
CA LYS A 18 2.10 -0.29 -16.28
C LYS A 18 1.68 -1.25 -17.42
N VAL A 19 2.22 -2.46 -17.37
CA VAL A 19 1.41 -3.70 -17.46
C VAL A 19 1.77 -4.57 -16.25
N LEU A 20 0.76 -4.99 -15.49
CA LEU A 20 0.90 -5.89 -14.35
C LEU A 20 0.95 -7.34 -14.87
N TRP A 21 1.90 -8.15 -14.39
CA TRP A 21 1.94 -9.59 -14.69
C TRP A 21 1.71 -10.44 -13.45
N LYS A 22 1.09 -11.60 -13.69
CA LYS A 22 0.56 -12.54 -12.70
C LYS A 22 1.42 -13.82 -12.66
N ARG A 23 1.83 -14.19 -11.45
CA ARG A 23 2.18 -15.55 -10.98
C ARG A 23 2.26 -15.47 -9.46
N ASP A 24 1.60 -16.30 -8.65
CA ASP A 24 1.39 -17.76 -8.68
C ASP A 24 2.67 -18.55 -8.30
N SER A 25 2.70 -18.98 -7.03
CA SER A 25 3.23 -20.25 -6.48
C SER A 25 4.74 -20.56 -6.44
N GLY A 26 5.20 -21.07 -5.27
CA GLY A 26 5.73 -22.45 -5.26
C GLY A 26 6.93 -22.87 -4.38
N SER A 27 6.79 -22.90 -3.05
CA SER A 27 7.50 -23.80 -2.10
C SER A 27 9.05 -23.72 -1.95
N GLY A 28 9.62 -24.29 -0.86
CA GLY A 28 11.07 -24.25 -0.59
C GLY A 28 11.65 -24.87 0.71
N ALA A 29 10.84 -25.05 1.77
CA ALA A 29 11.10 -25.86 2.98
C ALA A 29 12.21 -25.45 4.02
N LEU A 30 12.04 -26.02 5.23
CA LEU A 30 12.95 -26.08 6.42
C LEU A 30 13.16 -24.76 7.22
N THR A 31 12.81 -24.59 8.51
CA THR A 31 12.04 -25.31 9.58
C THR A 31 11.53 -24.22 10.60
N SER A 32 11.01 -24.40 11.84
CA SER A 32 10.86 -25.51 12.80
C SER A 32 9.86 -25.22 13.96
N THR A 33 9.68 -26.21 14.85
CA THR A 33 9.20 -26.17 16.27
C THR A 33 7.91 -25.43 16.70
N SER A 34 6.92 -26.24 17.13
CA SER A 34 6.20 -26.15 18.43
C SER A 34 5.10 -25.07 18.66
N GLU A 35 3.97 -25.27 19.36
CA GLU A 35 3.14 -26.44 19.75
C GLU A 35 1.78 -25.92 20.33
N LYS A 36 0.71 -26.75 20.33
CA LYS A 36 -0.51 -26.69 21.20
C LYS A 36 -1.47 -25.46 21.06
N SER A 37 -2.77 -25.53 21.38
CA SER A 37 -3.73 -26.65 21.53
C SER A 37 -5.19 -26.16 21.75
N SER A 38 -6.20 -26.91 21.26
CA SER A 38 -7.65 -26.86 21.63
C SER A 38 -8.45 -25.55 21.34
N GLY A 39 -9.77 -25.56 21.13
CA GLY A 39 -10.74 -26.66 20.92
C GLY A 39 -12.16 -26.37 21.47
N ILE A 40 -13.12 -27.25 21.18
CA ILE A 40 -14.41 -27.49 21.90
C ILE A 40 -15.70 -26.72 21.46
N LYS A 41 -16.61 -27.48 20.80
CA LYS A 41 -18.11 -27.43 20.77
C LYS A 41 -18.90 -26.34 20.00
N SER A 42 -19.95 -26.82 19.32
CA SER A 42 -21.05 -26.12 18.67
C SER A 42 -22.42 -26.59 19.19
N MET A 43 -23.49 -25.80 18.99
CA MET A 43 -24.94 -26.17 18.95
C MET A 43 -25.70 -25.01 18.24
N SER A 44 -26.38 -25.22 17.11
CA SER A 44 -27.84 -25.53 16.95
C SER A 44 -28.78 -24.31 17.22
N THR A 45 -29.24 -23.51 16.24
CA THR A 45 -30.31 -23.71 15.20
C THR A 45 -31.77 -23.81 15.72
N PRO A 46 -32.83 -23.48 14.94
CA PRO A 46 -33.04 -22.42 13.94
C PRO A 46 -34.44 -21.71 14.08
N SER A 47 -34.87 -20.84 13.14
CA SER A 47 -36.30 -20.51 12.91
C SER A 47 -36.56 -19.80 11.57
N THR A 48 -37.67 -20.15 10.90
CA THR A 48 -38.24 -19.52 9.68
C THR A 48 -39.77 -19.70 9.68
N PRO A 49 -40.55 -18.78 9.09
CA PRO A 49 -41.27 -19.10 7.84
C PRO A 49 -41.16 -17.95 6.80
N GLN A 50 -41.15 -18.18 5.48
CA GLN A 50 -42.21 -18.68 4.57
C GLN A 50 -43.46 -17.77 4.51
N ALA A 51 -44.02 -17.42 3.34
CA ALA A 51 -43.72 -17.84 1.96
C ALA A 51 -44.19 -16.81 0.90
N GLU A 52 -43.83 -17.06 -0.38
CA GLU A 52 -44.57 -16.64 -1.61
C GLU A 52 -44.68 -15.14 -1.97
N SER A 53 -44.78 -14.72 -3.25
CA SER A 53 -44.46 -15.36 -4.54
C SER A 53 -44.28 -14.29 -5.64
N ASN A 54 -43.63 -14.66 -6.75
CA ASN A 54 -43.45 -13.98 -8.04
C ASN A 54 -44.54 -12.92 -8.40
N HIS A 55 -44.23 -11.74 -8.97
CA HIS A 55 -43.62 -11.57 -10.30
C HIS A 55 -43.29 -10.09 -10.59
N PHE A 56 -42.29 -9.80 -11.43
CA PHE A 56 -42.08 -8.45 -12.00
C PHE A 56 -42.95 -8.21 -13.25
N PRO A 57 -43.47 -6.99 -13.45
CA PRO A 57 -43.69 -6.41 -14.77
C PRO A 57 -42.73 -5.23 -15.04
N ALA A 58 -42.40 -4.99 -16.30
CA ALA A 58 -41.55 -3.88 -16.75
C ALA A 58 -42.37 -2.77 -17.44
N GLU A 59 -41.72 -1.63 -17.69
CA GLU A 59 -42.17 -0.47 -18.48
C GLU A 59 -43.58 0.11 -18.23
N SER A 60 -43.63 1.40 -17.89
CA SER A 60 -44.57 2.29 -18.59
C SER A 60 -43.96 3.68 -18.76
N ARG A 61 -44.53 4.47 -19.68
CA ARG A 61 -43.94 5.70 -20.22
C ARG A 61 -44.78 6.92 -19.84
N LEU A 62 -44.12 8.08 -19.86
CA LEU A 62 -44.64 9.40 -20.26
C LEU A 62 -46.17 9.61 -20.15
N SER A 63 -46.60 10.47 -19.22
CA SER A 63 -47.81 11.28 -19.41
C SER A 63 -47.69 12.61 -18.67
N HIS A 64 -48.07 13.68 -19.37
CA HIS A 64 -48.16 15.02 -18.80
C HIS A 64 -49.47 15.20 -18.03
N SER A 65 -49.49 16.11 -17.07
CA SER A 65 -50.72 16.85 -16.74
C SER A 65 -50.38 18.29 -16.37
N LEU A 66 -51.12 19.24 -16.94
CA LEU A 66 -51.05 20.68 -16.68
C LEU A 66 -52.45 21.17 -16.32
N LEU A 67 -52.61 21.77 -15.14
CA LEU A 67 -53.67 22.70 -14.73
C LEU A 67 -53.12 23.39 -13.46
N THR A 68 -52.76 24.67 -13.41
CA THR A 68 -53.42 25.95 -13.75
C THR A 68 -54.02 26.61 -12.51
N GLU A 69 -53.54 27.84 -12.21
CA GLU A 69 -54.04 28.80 -11.19
C GLU A 69 -53.93 28.38 -9.71
N SER A 70 -53.71 29.28 -8.75
CA SER A 70 -53.46 30.74 -8.78
C SER A 70 -52.62 31.20 -7.57
N SER A 71 -52.19 32.47 -7.54
CA SER A 71 -51.55 33.14 -6.38
C SER A 71 -52.46 34.26 -5.86
N PRO A 72 -52.29 34.74 -4.61
CA PRO A 72 -51.62 36.04 -4.48
C PRO A 72 -50.81 36.31 -3.18
N SER A 73 -49.71 37.06 -3.36
CA SER A 73 -49.21 38.20 -2.55
C SER A 73 -48.83 38.10 -1.05
N VAL A 74 -47.68 38.73 -0.73
CA VAL A 74 -47.42 39.63 0.44
C VAL A 74 -47.31 38.97 1.84
N ASP A 75 -46.42 39.34 2.76
CA ASP A 75 -45.14 40.11 2.76
C ASP A 75 -44.50 39.97 4.18
N ILE A 76 -43.32 40.58 4.41
CA ILE A 76 -42.69 40.91 5.70
C ILE A 76 -41.91 39.80 6.46
N LEU A 77 -40.66 40.15 6.76
CA LEU A 77 -39.67 39.48 7.61
C LEU A 77 -40.12 39.29 9.07
N SER A 78 -39.54 38.29 9.77
CA SER A 78 -38.83 38.56 11.04
C SER A 78 -37.95 37.40 11.50
N GLU A 79 -36.85 37.75 12.16
CA GLU A 79 -35.87 36.86 12.79
C GLU A 79 -36.21 36.70 14.28
N ALA A 80 -36.20 35.47 14.80
CA ALA A 80 -36.42 35.21 16.23
C ALA A 80 -35.62 34.00 16.76
N ARG A 81 -34.66 34.30 17.65
CA ARG A 81 -34.15 33.45 18.74
C ARG A 81 -35.32 33.02 19.66
N GLU A 82 -35.32 31.93 20.42
CA GLU A 82 -34.28 30.93 20.75
C GLU A 82 -34.97 29.63 21.27
N GLU A 83 -34.19 28.79 21.99
CA GLU A 83 -34.65 27.84 23.03
C GLU A 83 -34.88 26.35 22.67
N ARG A 84 -33.76 25.60 22.75
CA ARG A 84 -33.59 24.38 23.59
C ARG A 84 -34.74 23.35 23.62
N GLU A 85 -34.50 22.22 22.97
CA GLU A 85 -34.85 20.90 23.53
C GLU A 85 -33.66 19.93 23.40
N VAL A 86 -33.68 18.81 24.13
CA VAL A 86 -32.47 18.12 24.59
C VAL A 86 -32.61 16.58 24.54
N HIS A 87 -31.55 15.93 24.05
CA HIS A 87 -31.35 14.47 23.88
C HIS A 87 -32.14 13.82 22.70
N GLY A 88 -31.56 12.84 22.00
CA GLY A 88 -30.19 12.33 22.17
C GLY A 88 -29.76 11.21 21.23
N ASP A 89 -28.54 10.73 21.51
CA ASP A 89 -27.90 9.49 21.07
C ASP A 89 -27.65 9.19 19.57
N ASN A 90 -26.35 9.20 19.26
CA ASN A 90 -25.60 8.16 18.53
C ASN A 90 -25.41 8.23 17.01
N PHE A 91 -24.14 8.53 16.66
CA PHE A 91 -23.35 7.93 15.57
C PHE A 91 -23.93 7.93 14.15
N LEU A 92 -23.64 9.02 13.40
CA LEU A 92 -23.30 8.92 11.98
C LEU A 92 -22.61 10.21 11.49
N GLY A 93 -21.61 10.05 10.60
CA GLY A 93 -21.09 11.09 9.69
C GLY A 93 -20.57 12.41 10.31
N GLN A 94 -19.25 12.58 10.35
CA GLN A 94 -18.65 13.91 10.39
C GLN A 94 -18.90 14.58 9.01
N GLU A 95 -19.96 15.37 8.90
CA GLU A 95 -20.43 15.89 7.61
C GLU A 95 -19.39 16.80 6.92
N THR A 96 -19.23 16.62 5.61
CA THR A 96 -18.66 17.64 4.72
C THR A 96 -19.43 18.96 4.87
N PRO A 97 -18.78 20.13 4.68
CA PRO A 97 -19.35 21.41 5.08
C PRO A 97 -20.68 21.69 4.37
N LEU A 98 -21.78 21.53 5.11
CA LEU A 98 -23.18 21.56 4.67
C LEU A 98 -23.62 22.92 4.08
N THR A 99 -22.73 23.91 4.10
CA THR A 99 -22.87 25.22 3.46
C THR A 99 -22.54 25.18 1.96
N SER A 100 -21.62 24.29 1.53
CA SER A 100 -21.15 24.25 0.14
C SER A 100 -22.22 23.71 -0.81
N THR A 101 -22.87 22.60 -0.45
CA THR A 101 -23.97 21.99 -1.23
C THR A 101 -25.14 22.96 -1.39
N LYS A 102 -25.62 23.54 -0.28
CA LYS A 102 -26.70 24.55 -0.30
C LYS A 102 -26.40 25.77 -1.18
N SER A 103 -25.12 26.11 -1.41
CA SER A 103 -24.73 27.22 -2.28
C SER A 103 -24.76 26.88 -3.78
N ILE A 104 -24.47 25.63 -4.17
CA ILE A 104 -24.62 25.22 -5.58
C ILE A 104 -26.11 25.05 -5.95
N ASP A 105 -26.92 24.46 -5.06
CA ASP A 105 -28.37 24.35 -5.24
C ASP A 105 -29.03 25.72 -5.50
N GLN A 106 -28.59 26.76 -4.78
CA GLN A 106 -29.05 28.14 -4.96
C GLN A 106 -28.64 28.74 -6.32
N ILE A 107 -27.42 28.44 -6.80
CA ILE A 107 -26.93 28.91 -8.11
C ILE A 107 -27.68 28.20 -9.25
N GLU A 108 -28.00 26.92 -9.11
CA GLU A 108 -28.79 26.17 -10.09
C GLU A 108 -30.23 26.69 -10.19
N LEU A 109 -30.87 27.03 -9.07
CA LEU A 109 -32.19 27.67 -9.06
C LEU A 109 -32.21 29.00 -9.82
N LEU A 110 -31.20 29.86 -9.62
CA LEU A 110 -31.08 31.14 -10.35
C LEU A 110 -30.86 30.93 -11.85
N ARG A 111 -30.11 29.90 -12.25
CA ARG A 111 -29.91 29.53 -13.66
C ARG A 111 -31.20 29.04 -14.32
N GLU A 112 -32.03 28.28 -13.61
CA GLU A 112 -33.31 27.84 -14.15
C GLU A 112 -34.29 29.02 -14.31
N GLN A 113 -34.27 29.99 -13.38
CA GLN A 113 -35.03 31.25 -13.53
C GLN A 113 -34.57 32.08 -14.74
N GLN A 114 -33.26 32.23 -14.94
CA GLN A 114 -32.67 32.89 -16.13
C GLN A 114 -33.11 32.19 -17.43
N LYS A 115 -33.13 30.86 -17.43
CA LYS A 115 -33.55 30.00 -18.55
C LYS A 115 -35.05 30.12 -18.86
N ILE A 116 -35.90 30.21 -17.84
CA ILE A 116 -37.35 30.47 -18.01
C ILE A 116 -37.58 31.85 -18.64
N LEU A 117 -36.99 32.92 -18.07
CA LEU A 117 -37.11 34.28 -18.62
C LEU A 117 -36.59 34.38 -20.07
N SER A 118 -35.49 33.68 -20.37
CA SER A 118 -34.94 33.60 -21.74
C SER A 118 -35.93 32.95 -22.72
N GLY A 119 -36.63 31.89 -22.29
CA GLY A 119 -37.71 31.27 -23.04
C GLY A 119 -38.89 32.22 -23.27
N GLU A 120 -39.29 32.99 -22.26
CA GLU A 120 -40.33 34.01 -22.40
C GLU A 120 -39.92 35.14 -23.35
N VAL A 121 -38.69 35.64 -23.28
CA VAL A 121 -38.15 36.64 -24.23
C VAL A 121 -38.21 36.10 -25.67
N ALA A 122 -37.88 34.82 -25.89
CA ALA A 122 -37.99 34.18 -27.20
C ALA A 122 -39.46 34.09 -27.68
N LEU A 123 -40.41 33.76 -26.80
CA LEU A 123 -41.85 33.73 -27.11
C LEU A 123 -42.39 35.12 -27.46
N HIS A 124 -42.10 36.14 -26.64
CA HIS A 124 -42.51 37.53 -26.90
C HIS A 124 -41.86 38.05 -28.20
N SER A 125 -40.60 37.70 -28.48
CA SER A 125 -39.91 38.07 -29.72
C SER A 125 -40.52 37.40 -30.95
N SER A 126 -40.94 36.13 -30.84
CA SER A 126 -41.66 35.40 -31.91
C SER A 126 -43.05 35.99 -32.18
N ALA A 127 -43.80 36.33 -31.12
CA ALA A 127 -45.07 37.03 -31.23
C ALA A 127 -44.92 38.43 -31.85
N LEU A 128 -43.90 39.18 -31.44
CA LEU A 128 -43.57 40.50 -31.99
C LEU A 128 -43.19 40.41 -33.48
N LYS A 129 -42.44 39.37 -33.88
CA LYS A 129 -42.11 39.12 -35.29
C LYS A 129 -43.38 38.85 -36.11
N ARG A 130 -44.28 37.95 -35.64
CA ARG A 130 -45.56 37.67 -36.29
C ARG A 130 -46.44 38.93 -36.42
N LEU A 131 -46.55 39.75 -35.37
CA LEU A 131 -47.29 41.01 -35.43
C LEU A 131 -46.62 42.02 -36.38
N SER A 132 -45.29 42.02 -36.49
CA SER A 132 -44.57 42.85 -37.47
C SER A 132 -44.80 42.40 -38.93
N GLU A 133 -44.91 41.09 -39.17
CA GLU A 133 -45.24 40.52 -40.48
C GLU A 133 -46.71 40.80 -40.86
N GLU A 134 -47.61 40.80 -39.88
CA GLU A 134 -49.02 41.15 -40.07
C GLU A 134 -49.22 42.66 -40.27
N ALA A 135 -48.52 43.52 -39.51
CA ALA A 135 -48.51 44.97 -39.72
C ALA A 135 -48.01 45.37 -41.12
N ALA A 136 -47.02 44.65 -41.65
CA ALA A 136 -46.53 44.85 -43.01
C ALA A 136 -47.54 44.46 -44.10
N ARG A 137 -48.56 43.65 -43.77
CA ARG A 137 -49.68 43.30 -44.66
C ARG A 137 -50.89 44.23 -44.47
N ASN A 138 -51.15 44.65 -43.24
CA ASN A 138 -52.34 45.40 -42.84
C ASN A 138 -52.00 46.69 -42.06
N PRO A 139 -51.33 47.68 -42.71
CA PRO A 139 -50.75 48.86 -42.04
C PRO A 139 -51.76 49.89 -41.51
N GLN A 140 -53.06 49.74 -41.78
CA GLN A 140 -54.12 50.63 -41.26
C GLN A 140 -54.66 50.20 -39.88
N LYS A 141 -54.12 49.14 -39.26
CA LYS A 141 -54.64 48.57 -38.01
C LYS A 141 -53.78 48.98 -36.82
N ASP A 142 -54.03 50.19 -36.29
CA ASP A 142 -53.31 50.80 -35.16
C ASP A 142 -53.16 49.87 -33.93
N GLN A 143 -54.17 49.02 -33.68
CA GLN A 143 -54.14 48.00 -32.61
C GLN A 143 -52.90 47.10 -32.68
N ILE A 144 -52.44 46.71 -33.88
CA ILE A 144 -51.23 45.89 -34.04
C ILE A 144 -50.00 46.70 -33.62
N HIS A 145 -49.90 47.97 -34.00
CA HIS A 145 -48.78 48.83 -33.59
C HIS A 145 -48.75 49.06 -32.07
N LEU A 146 -49.90 49.13 -31.42
CA LEU A 146 -50.02 49.21 -29.96
C LEU A 146 -49.55 47.92 -29.27
N GLU A 147 -49.99 46.75 -29.75
CA GLU A 147 -49.55 45.44 -29.25
C GLU A 147 -48.05 45.20 -29.48
N MET A 148 -47.53 45.58 -30.65
CA MET A 148 -46.10 45.55 -30.95
C MET A 148 -45.29 46.46 -30.02
N LYS A 149 -45.82 47.63 -29.63
CA LYS A 149 -45.16 48.49 -28.64
C LYS A 149 -45.15 47.83 -27.26
N LYS A 150 -46.28 47.26 -26.82
CA LYS A 150 -46.39 46.54 -25.54
C LYS A 150 -45.36 45.39 -25.45
N LEU A 151 -45.29 44.53 -26.47
CA LEU A 151 -44.32 43.43 -26.50
C LEU A 151 -42.85 43.92 -26.49
N ARG A 152 -42.53 45.07 -27.10
CA ARG A 152 -41.16 45.62 -27.07
C ARG A 152 -40.74 46.06 -25.66
N GLU A 153 -41.63 46.71 -24.91
CA GLU A 153 -41.33 47.08 -23.51
C GLU A 153 -41.26 45.83 -22.61
N GLU A 154 -42.11 44.81 -22.83
CA GLU A 154 -42.05 43.53 -22.10
C GLU A 154 -40.78 42.72 -22.38
N ILE A 155 -40.30 42.70 -23.62
CA ILE A 155 -39.00 42.11 -23.98
C ILE A 155 -37.87 42.88 -23.27
N LYS A 156 -37.94 44.21 -23.25
CA LYS A 156 -36.94 45.06 -22.60
C LYS A 156 -36.87 44.79 -21.10
N THR A 157 -38.00 44.81 -20.38
CA THR A 157 -38.01 44.57 -18.92
C THR A 157 -37.60 43.15 -18.55
N LYS A 158 -37.94 42.14 -19.36
CA LYS A 158 -37.45 40.76 -19.14
C LYS A 158 -35.95 40.61 -19.43
N ASN A 159 -35.40 41.31 -20.43
CA ASN A 159 -33.95 41.37 -20.64
C ASN A 159 -33.23 42.07 -19.47
N GLU A 160 -33.80 43.13 -18.91
CA GLU A 160 -33.28 43.79 -17.70
C GLU A 160 -33.30 42.85 -16.48
N GLN A 161 -34.32 42.00 -16.33
CA GLN A 161 -34.36 40.96 -15.30
C GLN A 161 -33.33 39.84 -15.53
N ILE A 162 -33.13 39.39 -16.78
CA ILE A 162 -32.10 38.40 -17.14
C ILE A 162 -30.71 38.94 -16.77
N ALA A 163 -30.39 40.19 -17.12
CA ALA A 163 -29.12 40.82 -16.77
C ALA A 163 -28.91 40.96 -15.24
N LEU A 164 -29.99 41.17 -14.47
CA LEU A 164 -29.94 41.17 -13.00
C LEU A 164 -29.68 39.78 -12.42
N LEU A 165 -30.31 38.72 -12.96
CA LEU A 165 -30.03 37.33 -12.55
C LEU A 165 -28.61 36.90 -12.94
N GLU A 166 -28.15 37.23 -14.14
CA GLU A 166 -26.77 36.98 -14.59
C GLU A 166 -25.75 37.63 -13.66
N LYS A 167 -26.02 38.89 -13.26
CA LYS A 167 -25.21 39.56 -12.25
C LYS A 167 -25.28 38.86 -10.90
N GLN A 168 -26.46 38.45 -10.41
CA GLN A 168 -26.59 37.74 -9.13
C GLN A 168 -25.88 36.37 -9.14
N ILE A 169 -25.90 35.65 -10.26
CA ILE A 169 -25.16 34.39 -10.44
C ILE A 169 -23.65 34.67 -10.39
N ALA A 170 -23.17 35.69 -11.09
CA ALA A 170 -21.75 36.09 -11.05
C ALA A 170 -21.32 36.57 -9.65
N ASP A 171 -22.09 37.45 -9.02
CA ASP A 171 -21.85 37.96 -7.66
C ASP A 171 -21.88 36.82 -6.63
N SER A 172 -22.74 35.80 -6.79
CA SER A 172 -22.82 34.62 -5.92
C SER A 172 -21.62 33.67 -6.09
N ILE A 173 -21.22 33.38 -7.33
CA ILE A 173 -20.02 32.60 -7.65
C ILE A 173 -18.76 33.33 -7.13
N ASN A 174 -18.68 34.64 -7.31
CA ASN A 174 -17.57 35.44 -6.77
C ASN A 174 -17.61 35.47 -5.23
N ALA A 175 -18.78 35.50 -4.60
CA ALA A 175 -18.92 35.46 -3.14
C ALA A 175 -18.61 34.08 -2.53
N SER A 176 -18.83 32.98 -3.25
CA SER A 176 -18.31 31.66 -2.82
C SER A 176 -16.81 31.58 -3.02
N HIS A 177 -16.27 32.04 -4.16
CA HIS A 177 -14.83 32.06 -4.41
C HIS A 177 -14.07 32.91 -3.38
N ASN A 178 -14.54 34.13 -3.06
CA ASN A 178 -13.90 34.96 -2.04
C ASN A 178 -13.99 34.36 -0.62
N LYS A 179 -15.00 33.51 -0.32
CA LYS A 179 -15.04 32.72 0.91
C LYS A 179 -14.06 31.54 0.87
N MET A 180 -13.87 30.92 -0.29
CA MET A 180 -12.89 29.86 -0.53
C MET A 180 -11.45 30.40 -0.41
N ASP A 181 -11.17 31.59 -0.95
CA ASP A 181 -9.85 32.24 -0.88
C ASP A 181 -9.48 32.73 0.55
N ASN A 182 -10.46 32.81 1.46
CA ASN A 182 -10.25 33.12 2.88
C ASN A 182 -10.28 31.88 3.81
N LEU A 183 -10.52 30.68 3.26
CA LEU A 183 -10.55 29.44 4.02
C LEU A 183 -9.62 28.41 3.36
N ASP A 184 -8.36 28.42 3.79
CA ASP A 184 -7.23 27.68 3.19
C ASP A 184 -7.61 26.31 2.61
N PHE A 185 -7.66 26.21 1.28
CA PHE A 185 -8.00 24.96 0.57
C PHE A 185 -7.01 23.83 0.83
N SER A 186 -5.83 24.15 1.38
CA SER A 186 -4.89 23.17 1.90
C SER A 186 -5.50 22.30 3.01
N GLN A 187 -6.32 22.85 3.91
CA GLN A 187 -6.73 22.13 5.12
C GLN A 187 -7.76 21.00 4.84
N PRO A 188 -8.91 21.23 4.16
CA PRO A 188 -9.84 20.14 3.87
C PRO A 188 -9.27 19.11 2.89
N VAL A 189 -8.39 19.54 1.97
CA VAL A 189 -7.76 18.65 0.97
C VAL A 189 -6.66 17.80 1.61
N THR A 190 -5.88 18.33 2.55
CA THR A 190 -4.90 17.53 3.30
C THR A 190 -5.57 16.57 4.28
N GLU A 191 -6.71 16.95 4.89
CA GLU A 191 -7.50 16.04 5.72
C GLU A 191 -8.08 14.88 4.91
N LEU A 192 -8.72 15.15 3.76
CA LEU A 192 -9.17 14.10 2.83
C LEU A 192 -8.02 13.23 2.30
N MET A 193 -6.85 13.82 2.04
CA MET A 193 -5.66 13.07 1.64
C MET A 193 -5.11 12.19 2.77
N ALA A 194 -5.15 12.65 4.02
CA ALA A 194 -4.77 11.86 5.19
C ALA A 194 -5.72 10.68 5.39
N GLN A 195 -7.05 10.91 5.33
CA GLN A 195 -8.06 9.84 5.41
C GLN A 195 -7.91 8.82 4.27
N LEU A 196 -7.61 9.26 3.05
CA LEU A 196 -7.36 8.37 1.90
C LEU A 196 -6.09 7.52 2.12
N ASN A 197 -5.02 8.11 2.64
CA ASN A 197 -3.78 7.40 2.95
C ASN A 197 -3.98 6.39 4.10
N GLU A 198 -4.70 6.77 5.15
CA GLU A 198 -5.06 5.89 6.27
C GLU A 198 -5.87 4.68 5.79
N LYS A 199 -6.91 4.92 4.98
CA LYS A 199 -7.75 3.83 4.41
C LYS A 199 -6.98 2.98 3.40
N SER A 200 -6.04 3.55 2.65
CA SER A 200 -5.12 2.77 1.81
C SER A 200 -4.18 1.89 2.63
N PHE A 201 -3.71 2.36 3.79
CA PHE A 201 -2.88 1.57 4.70
C PHE A 201 -3.69 0.45 5.38
N GLU A 202 -4.90 0.76 5.87
CA GLU A 202 -5.82 -0.23 6.45
C GLU A 202 -6.14 -1.37 5.46
N LEU A 203 -6.28 -1.04 4.17
CA LEU A 203 -6.50 -2.02 3.10
C LEU A 203 -5.25 -2.84 2.77
N GLU A 204 -4.03 -2.27 2.78
CA GLU A 204 -2.80 -3.05 2.56
C GLU A 204 -2.51 -4.00 3.74
N VAL A 205 -2.78 -3.58 4.98
CA VAL A 205 -2.71 -4.47 6.17
C VAL A 205 -3.70 -5.63 6.02
N LYS A 206 -4.98 -5.35 5.74
CA LYS A 206 -5.97 -6.40 5.49
C LYS A 206 -5.63 -7.29 4.28
N ALA A 207 -4.96 -6.76 3.26
CA ALA A 207 -4.47 -7.55 2.13
C ALA A 207 -3.28 -8.45 2.53
N ALA A 208 -2.39 -7.99 3.42
CA ALA A 208 -1.32 -8.80 3.99
C ALA A 208 -1.86 -9.94 4.87
N ASP A 209 -2.81 -9.65 5.77
CA ASP A 209 -3.47 -10.67 6.61
C ASP A 209 -4.15 -11.74 5.74
N ASN A 210 -4.89 -11.33 4.70
CA ASN A 210 -5.50 -12.26 3.74
C ASN A 210 -4.48 -13.12 2.98
N ARG A 211 -3.31 -12.56 2.61
CA ARG A 211 -2.21 -13.34 2.00
C ARG A 211 -1.67 -14.39 2.99
N ILE A 212 -1.47 -14.02 4.26
CA ILE A 212 -0.97 -14.94 5.30
C ILE A 212 -1.98 -16.07 5.57
N ILE A 213 -3.29 -15.75 5.65
CA ILE A 213 -4.34 -16.76 5.81
C ILE A 213 -4.37 -17.71 4.61
N GLN A 214 -4.20 -17.19 3.39
CA GLN A 214 -4.15 -18.01 2.17
C GLN A 214 -2.88 -18.89 2.10
N GLU A 215 -1.74 -18.39 2.57
CA GLU A 215 -0.50 -19.17 2.69
C GLU A 215 -0.62 -20.29 3.73
N GLN A 216 -1.17 -20.00 4.92
CA GLN A 216 -1.48 -21.01 5.94
C GLN A 216 -2.45 -22.09 5.44
N LEU A 217 -3.47 -21.69 4.67
CA LEU A 217 -4.41 -22.63 4.05
C LEU A 217 -3.71 -23.53 3.02
N ASN A 218 -2.88 -22.96 2.14
CA ASN A 218 -2.11 -23.73 1.15
C ASN A 218 -1.13 -24.69 1.83
N GLN A 219 -0.42 -24.25 2.87
CA GLN A 219 0.48 -25.10 3.66
C GLN A 219 -0.27 -26.29 4.30
N LYS A 220 -1.49 -26.07 4.81
CA LYS A 220 -2.34 -27.13 5.35
C LYS A 220 -2.95 -28.04 4.28
N ILE A 221 -3.12 -27.56 3.05
CA ILE A 221 -3.49 -28.42 1.91
C ILE A 221 -2.32 -29.36 1.59
N CYS A 222 -1.09 -28.86 1.45
CA CYS A 222 0.07 -29.71 1.18
C CYS A 222 0.35 -30.72 2.30
N GLU A 223 0.22 -30.35 3.58
CA GLU A 223 0.28 -31.31 4.69
C GLU A 223 -0.80 -32.40 4.60
N CYS A 224 -2.02 -32.05 4.17
CA CYS A 224 -3.07 -33.04 3.93
C CYS A 224 -2.76 -33.95 2.72
N GLU A 225 -2.12 -33.42 1.67
CA GLU A 225 -1.70 -34.19 0.50
C GLU A 225 -0.57 -35.18 0.85
N GLU A 226 0.45 -34.77 1.60
CA GLU A 226 1.52 -35.64 2.13
C GLU A 226 0.95 -36.74 3.05
N LEU A 227 0.01 -36.39 3.94
CA LEU A 227 -0.69 -37.36 4.79
C LEU A 227 -1.56 -38.31 3.97
N GLN A 228 -2.18 -37.84 2.89
CA GLN A 228 -2.98 -38.68 2.00
C GLN A 228 -2.10 -39.63 1.16
N GLU A 229 -0.94 -39.18 0.70
CA GLU A 229 0.06 -40.02 0.01
C GLU A 229 0.61 -41.10 0.95
N THR A 230 1.07 -40.74 2.15
CA THR A 230 1.56 -41.73 3.13
C THR A 230 0.48 -42.73 3.55
N ILE A 231 -0.78 -42.31 3.70
CA ILE A 231 -1.92 -43.21 3.89
C ILE A 231 -2.13 -44.14 2.68
N ALA A 232 -1.93 -43.66 1.45
CA ALA A 232 -2.00 -44.48 0.24
C ALA A 232 -0.85 -45.50 0.18
N SER A 233 0.40 -45.09 0.47
CA SER A 233 1.56 -45.98 0.54
C SER A 233 1.38 -47.07 1.60
N LEU A 234 0.88 -46.73 2.79
CA LEU A 234 0.60 -47.69 3.86
C LEU A 234 -0.54 -48.66 3.48
N LYS A 235 -1.60 -48.19 2.80
CA LYS A 235 -2.64 -49.07 2.25
C LYS A 235 -2.08 -50.02 1.19
N GLN A 236 -1.20 -49.54 0.31
CA GLN A 236 -0.54 -50.38 -0.69
C GLN A 236 0.36 -51.43 -0.05
N GLN A 237 1.18 -51.05 0.95
CA GLN A 237 1.99 -52.00 1.73
C GLN A 237 1.12 -53.07 2.41
N LEU A 238 -0.02 -52.68 3.01
CA LEU A 238 -0.97 -53.63 3.60
C LEU A 238 -1.61 -54.57 2.56
N SER A 239 -1.94 -54.08 1.35
CA SER A 239 -2.43 -54.94 0.26
C SER A 239 -1.36 -55.93 -0.18
N ASN A 240 -0.13 -55.46 -0.45
CA ASN A 240 1.00 -56.30 -0.85
C ASN A 240 1.28 -57.40 0.19
N VAL A 241 1.24 -57.08 1.49
CA VAL A 241 1.40 -58.05 2.59
C VAL A 241 0.24 -59.05 2.62
N LEU A 242 -1.01 -58.60 2.47
CA LEU A 242 -2.20 -59.47 2.44
C LEU A 242 -2.19 -60.42 1.23
N GLU A 243 -1.81 -59.93 0.05
CA GLU A 243 -1.64 -60.69 -1.18
C GLU A 243 -0.50 -61.71 -1.02
N SER A 244 0.67 -61.31 -0.54
CA SER A 244 1.78 -62.24 -0.30
C SER A 244 1.43 -63.36 0.70
N ARG A 245 0.56 -63.07 1.68
CA ARG A 245 0.03 -64.07 2.62
C ARG A 245 -1.00 -65.00 1.99
N THR A 246 -1.73 -64.51 0.99
CA THR A 246 -2.71 -65.28 0.21
C THR A 246 -2.01 -66.21 -0.81
N PHE A 247 -0.86 -65.80 -1.34
CA PHE A 247 0.01 -66.61 -2.21
C PHE A 247 0.93 -67.61 -1.46
N SER A 248 0.65 -67.91 -0.19
CA SER A 248 1.38 -68.91 0.62
C SER A 248 0.48 -70.10 0.98
N PRO A 249 0.37 -71.14 0.14
CA PRO A 249 -0.43 -72.33 0.45
C PRO A 249 0.20 -73.14 1.59
N VAL A 250 -0.62 -73.52 2.58
CA VAL A 250 -0.20 -74.50 3.60
C VAL A 250 -0.09 -75.88 2.96
N GLY A 251 1.11 -76.46 2.98
CA GLY A 251 1.41 -77.76 2.36
C GLY A 251 2.50 -78.54 3.12
N SER A 252 2.16 -79.10 4.27
CA SER A 252 3.11 -79.80 5.15
C SER A 252 3.33 -81.27 4.77
N TYR A 253 4.49 -81.59 4.18
CA TYR A 253 5.22 -82.86 4.35
C TYR A 253 6.72 -82.52 4.23
N SER A 254 7.62 -82.80 5.19
CA SER A 254 8.01 -84.10 5.74
C SER A 254 8.60 -85.04 4.69
N GLU A 255 9.90 -84.91 4.39
CA GLU A 255 10.87 -85.92 4.84
C GLU A 255 12.31 -85.39 4.89
N ARG A 256 13.30 -86.25 5.18
CA ARG A 256 14.68 -85.87 5.53
C ARG A 256 15.59 -85.81 4.30
N PHE A 257 16.64 -85.00 4.39
CA PHE A 257 17.81 -85.16 3.51
C PHE A 257 18.49 -86.52 3.77
N THR A 258 18.53 -87.36 2.74
CA THR A 258 19.48 -88.46 2.60
C THR A 258 20.01 -88.47 1.16
N GLU A 259 21.26 -88.90 0.99
CA GLU A 259 21.96 -88.95 -0.29
C GLU A 259 21.28 -89.90 -1.29
N THR A 260 21.34 -89.60 -2.59
CA THR A 260 21.99 -90.47 -3.59
C THR A 260 22.15 -89.78 -4.96
N LYS A 261 22.86 -90.46 -5.88
CA LYS A 261 23.28 -89.99 -7.21
C LYS A 261 22.30 -90.44 -8.30
N SER A 262 22.55 -89.98 -9.55
CA SER A 262 21.94 -90.47 -10.81
C SER A 262 20.53 -89.90 -11.10
N SER A 263 20.10 -89.64 -12.35
CA SER A 263 20.77 -89.79 -13.67
C SER A 263 20.18 -88.85 -14.74
N HIS A 264 21.00 -88.50 -15.74
CA HIS A 264 20.70 -88.49 -17.18
C HIS A 264 19.25 -88.19 -17.67
N GLY A 265 19.08 -87.11 -18.45
CA GLY A 265 17.79 -86.74 -19.08
C GLY A 265 17.91 -85.57 -20.06
N GLU A 266 18.39 -85.85 -21.28
CA GLU A 266 18.51 -84.93 -22.41
C GLU A 266 17.14 -84.48 -22.97
N LEU A 267 16.99 -83.20 -23.37
CA LEU A 267 16.29 -82.72 -24.60
C LEU A 267 16.01 -81.20 -24.61
N GLY A 268 15.98 -80.61 -25.82
CA GLY A 268 15.16 -79.42 -26.11
C GLY A 268 15.86 -78.05 -26.11
N SER A 269 16.28 -77.58 -27.29
CA SER A 269 16.66 -76.17 -27.51
C SER A 269 15.44 -75.30 -27.79
N ASP A 270 15.00 -74.47 -26.84
CA ASP A 270 14.47 -73.13 -27.15
C ASP A 270 14.34 -72.23 -25.90
N LYS A 271 15.12 -71.12 -25.84
CA LYS A 271 14.96 -70.02 -24.84
C LYS A 271 15.93 -68.82 -24.95
N GLY A 272 16.92 -68.84 -25.84
CA GLY A 272 17.96 -67.80 -25.90
C GLY A 272 17.44 -66.38 -26.16
N ASN A 273 16.50 -66.22 -27.10
CA ASN A 273 16.05 -64.90 -27.56
C ASN A 273 15.19 -64.14 -26.54
N ALA A 274 14.45 -64.84 -25.68
CA ALA A 274 13.57 -64.20 -24.69
C ALA A 274 14.37 -63.43 -23.61
N ILE A 275 15.55 -63.94 -23.23
CA ILE A 275 16.38 -63.32 -22.18
C ILE A 275 17.12 -62.10 -22.76
N LEU A 276 17.64 -62.19 -23.98
CA LEU A 276 18.36 -61.08 -24.62
C LEU A 276 17.43 -59.90 -24.92
N ASN A 277 16.20 -60.12 -25.37
CA ASN A 277 15.27 -59.04 -25.68
C ASN A 277 14.83 -58.26 -24.43
N ASN A 278 14.46 -58.93 -23.34
CA ASN A 278 14.17 -58.28 -22.05
C ASN A 278 15.38 -57.48 -21.52
N THR A 279 16.60 -58.00 -21.70
CA THR A 279 17.83 -57.28 -21.31
C THR A 279 18.04 -56.03 -22.18
N SER A 280 17.75 -56.11 -23.48
CA SER A 280 17.84 -55.00 -24.43
C SER A 280 16.84 -53.89 -24.12
N GLU A 281 15.58 -54.24 -23.81
CA GLU A 281 14.55 -53.27 -23.42
C GLU A 281 14.88 -52.61 -22.07
N GLY A 282 15.39 -53.37 -21.10
CA GLY A 282 15.86 -52.83 -19.83
C GLY A 282 16.99 -51.80 -19.99
N LEU A 283 17.99 -52.07 -20.85
CA LEU A 283 19.07 -51.13 -21.16
C LEU A 283 18.57 -49.87 -21.89
N LEU A 284 17.58 -50.01 -22.79
CA LEU A 284 17.01 -48.88 -23.52
C LEU A 284 16.18 -47.97 -22.60
N LEU A 285 15.38 -48.56 -21.71
CA LEU A 285 14.66 -47.83 -20.64
C LEU A 285 15.64 -47.14 -19.68
N GLN A 286 16.73 -47.81 -19.29
CA GLN A 286 17.75 -47.22 -18.43
C GLN A 286 18.48 -46.04 -19.11
N ALA A 287 18.76 -46.14 -20.42
CA ALA A 287 19.33 -45.03 -21.19
C ALA A 287 18.36 -43.85 -21.32
N GLN A 288 17.05 -44.11 -21.51
CA GLN A 288 16.02 -43.08 -21.55
C GLN A 288 15.87 -42.36 -20.19
N GLN A 289 15.86 -43.11 -19.08
CA GLN A 289 15.86 -42.55 -17.73
C GLN A 289 17.12 -41.73 -17.45
N ALA A 290 18.30 -42.17 -17.92
CA ALA A 290 19.54 -41.42 -17.75
C ALA A 290 19.50 -40.06 -18.49
N ALA A 291 18.94 -40.02 -19.71
CA ALA A 291 18.75 -38.78 -20.47
C ALA A 291 17.74 -37.82 -19.81
N GLU A 292 16.62 -38.35 -19.29
CA GLU A 292 15.64 -37.54 -18.54
C GLU A 292 16.25 -36.95 -17.25
N ILE A 293 17.05 -37.74 -16.52
CA ILE A 293 17.78 -37.29 -15.34
C ILE A 293 18.84 -36.23 -15.70
N GLU A 294 19.46 -36.31 -16.88
CA GLU A 294 20.41 -35.30 -17.37
C GLU A 294 19.70 -33.99 -17.76
N GLU A 295 18.56 -34.07 -18.47
CA GLU A 295 17.72 -32.91 -18.79
C GLU A 295 17.17 -32.21 -17.53
N LEU A 296 16.74 -32.99 -16.53
CA LEU A 296 16.31 -32.46 -15.24
C LEU A 296 17.45 -31.78 -14.46
N LYS A 297 18.67 -32.34 -14.48
CA LYS A 297 19.85 -31.69 -13.90
C LYS A 297 20.20 -30.38 -14.59
N GLN A 298 20.13 -30.33 -15.92
CA GLN A 298 20.36 -29.11 -16.70
C GLN A 298 19.34 -28.03 -16.31
N LYS A 299 18.04 -28.37 -16.25
CA LYS A 299 16.97 -27.47 -15.78
C LYS A 299 17.19 -26.99 -14.34
N VAL A 300 17.63 -27.86 -13.42
CA VAL A 300 17.94 -27.47 -12.04
C VAL A 300 19.12 -26.49 -11.98
N ALA A 301 20.15 -26.67 -12.80
CA ALA A 301 21.27 -25.73 -12.89
C ALA A 301 20.81 -24.36 -13.42
N GLU A 302 20.06 -24.32 -14.52
CA GLU A 302 19.51 -23.10 -15.12
C GLU A 302 18.56 -22.35 -14.17
N LEU A 303 17.70 -23.07 -13.44
CA LEU A 303 16.82 -22.49 -12.42
C LEU A 303 17.61 -21.97 -11.21
N THR A 304 18.73 -22.61 -10.85
CA THR A 304 19.60 -22.16 -9.75
C THR A 304 20.33 -20.87 -10.12
N GLU A 305 20.92 -20.78 -11.32
CA GLU A 305 21.54 -19.55 -11.81
C GLU A 305 20.50 -18.42 -11.93
N SER A 306 19.31 -18.72 -12.48
CA SER A 306 18.21 -17.77 -12.59
C SER A 306 17.75 -17.26 -11.20
N LYS A 307 17.68 -18.14 -10.20
CA LYS A 307 17.41 -17.76 -8.80
C LYS A 307 18.49 -16.83 -8.27
N GLU A 308 19.77 -17.18 -8.38
CA GLU A 308 20.89 -16.37 -7.89
C GLU A 308 20.89 -14.97 -8.54
N GLN A 309 20.69 -14.90 -9.86
CA GLN A 309 20.57 -13.62 -10.57
C GLN A 309 19.33 -12.80 -10.13
N LEU A 310 18.24 -13.44 -9.67
CA LEU A 310 17.07 -12.73 -9.12
C LEU A 310 17.33 -12.27 -7.68
N GLU A 311 18.02 -13.08 -6.88
CA GLU A 311 18.41 -12.79 -5.50
C GLU A 311 19.34 -11.57 -5.43
N VAL A 312 20.37 -11.50 -6.29
CA VAL A 312 21.25 -10.33 -6.45
C VAL A 312 20.47 -9.07 -6.88
N ARG A 313 19.47 -9.21 -7.76
CA ARG A 313 18.61 -8.08 -8.15
C ARG A 313 17.69 -7.63 -7.01
N ASN A 314 17.20 -8.56 -6.18
CA ASN A 314 16.35 -8.27 -5.03
C ASN A 314 17.15 -7.54 -3.93
N GLN A 315 18.35 -8.05 -3.60
CA GLN A 315 19.29 -7.39 -2.67
C GLN A 315 19.59 -5.94 -3.10
N LYS A 316 19.90 -5.72 -4.39
CA LYS A 316 20.11 -4.37 -4.91
C LYS A 316 18.85 -3.47 -4.81
N LEU A 317 17.65 -4.01 -5.05
CA LEU A 317 16.40 -3.25 -4.88
C LEU A 317 16.10 -2.94 -3.40
N ALA A 318 16.52 -3.80 -2.47
CA ALA A 318 16.47 -3.52 -1.03
C ALA A 318 17.43 -2.39 -0.64
N GLU A 319 18.65 -2.36 -1.19
CA GLU A 319 19.63 -1.28 -1.01
C GLU A 319 19.16 0.06 -1.61
N GLU A 320 18.60 0.04 -2.83
CA GLU A 320 17.98 1.24 -3.43
C GLU A 320 16.77 1.74 -2.61
N SER A 321 16.02 0.82 -1.98
CA SER A 321 14.89 1.13 -1.09
C SER A 321 15.33 1.72 0.26
N THR A 322 16.39 1.19 0.90
CA THR A 322 16.92 1.77 2.14
C THR A 322 17.59 3.12 1.90
N TYR A 323 18.30 3.28 0.77
CA TYR A 323 18.84 4.58 0.36
C TYR A 323 17.73 5.62 0.13
N ALA A 324 16.66 5.25 -0.59
CA ALA A 324 15.51 6.14 -0.82
C ALA A 324 14.79 6.52 0.50
N LYS A 325 14.65 5.59 1.44
CA LYS A 325 14.12 5.86 2.80
C LYS A 325 15.02 6.82 3.58
N GLY A 326 16.35 6.65 3.50
CA GLY A 326 17.32 7.55 4.13
C GLY A 326 17.20 8.98 3.59
N LEU A 327 17.14 9.14 2.26
CA LEU A 327 16.99 10.45 1.60
C LEU A 327 15.65 11.11 1.96
N ALA A 328 14.55 10.34 1.98
CA ALA A 328 13.23 10.83 2.39
C ALA A 328 13.19 11.25 3.87
N SER A 329 13.89 10.52 4.75
CA SER A 329 14.03 10.86 6.17
C SER A 329 14.79 12.17 6.37
N ALA A 330 15.92 12.35 5.66
CA ALA A 330 16.69 13.61 5.68
C ALA A 330 15.84 14.80 5.22
N ALA A 331 15.15 14.68 4.08
CA ALA A 331 14.25 15.71 3.56
C ALA A 331 13.10 16.03 4.52
N ALA A 332 12.55 15.02 5.22
CA ALA A 332 11.50 15.24 6.22
C ALA A 332 12.01 16.02 7.45
N VAL A 333 13.26 15.80 7.87
CA VAL A 333 13.91 16.58 8.95
C VAL A 333 14.16 18.02 8.51
N GLU A 334 14.64 18.25 7.28
CA GLU A 334 14.83 19.60 6.72
C GLU A 334 13.50 20.37 6.61
N LEU A 335 12.45 19.73 6.08
CA LEU A 335 11.10 20.33 6.01
C LEU A 335 10.51 20.63 7.40
N LYS A 336 10.83 19.83 8.42
CA LYS A 336 10.47 20.12 9.81
C LYS A 336 11.23 21.32 10.37
N ALA A 337 12.54 21.41 10.13
CA ALA A 337 13.34 22.56 10.56
C ALA A 337 12.85 23.87 9.91
N LEU A 338 12.54 23.84 8.61
CA LEU A 338 12.00 24.97 7.87
C LEU A 338 10.60 25.37 8.35
N SER A 339 9.70 24.42 8.64
CA SER A 339 8.37 24.77 9.17
C SER A 339 8.42 25.32 10.60
N GLU A 340 9.36 24.85 11.44
CA GLU A 340 9.66 25.46 12.73
C GLU A 340 10.24 26.89 12.60
N GLU A 341 11.03 27.19 11.57
CA GLU A 341 11.53 28.55 11.29
C GLU A 341 10.40 29.48 10.80
N VAL A 342 9.58 29.02 9.84
CA VAL A 342 8.40 29.77 9.38
C VAL A 342 7.46 30.08 10.55
N ALA A 343 7.21 29.12 11.45
CA ALA A 343 6.39 29.34 12.64
C ALA A 343 6.99 30.41 13.58
N LYS A 344 8.33 30.41 13.78
CA LYS A 344 9.03 31.46 14.57
C LYS A 344 8.89 32.84 13.93
N LEU A 345 9.03 32.93 12.61
CA LEU A 345 8.88 34.19 11.85
C LEU A 345 7.43 34.70 11.86
N MET A 346 6.42 33.83 11.74
CA MET A 346 5.01 34.21 11.86
C MET A 346 4.70 34.77 13.25
N ASN A 347 5.12 34.10 14.32
CA ASN A 347 4.96 34.57 15.70
C ASN A 347 5.68 35.93 15.94
N HIS A 348 6.82 36.16 15.28
CA HIS A 348 7.51 37.44 15.37
C HIS A 348 6.75 38.56 14.62
N ASN A 349 6.26 38.28 13.42
CA ASN A 349 5.46 39.22 12.63
C ASN A 349 4.13 39.59 13.32
N GLU A 350 3.46 38.62 13.95
CA GLU A 350 2.26 38.87 14.75
C GLU A 350 2.55 39.80 15.94
N ARG A 351 3.66 39.56 16.66
CA ARG A 351 4.11 40.43 17.76
C ARG A 351 4.41 41.85 17.26
N LEU A 352 5.15 42.00 16.16
CA LEU A 352 5.42 43.30 15.55
C LEU A 352 4.12 44.00 15.09
N ALA A 353 3.14 43.27 14.59
CA ALA A 353 1.83 43.83 14.24
C ALA A 353 1.08 44.34 15.48
N ALA A 354 1.12 43.61 16.59
CA ALA A 354 0.55 44.03 17.87
C ALA A 354 1.29 45.25 18.48
N GLU A 355 2.62 45.30 18.40
CA GLU A 355 3.44 46.45 18.79
C GLU A 355 3.12 47.69 17.92
N LEU A 356 2.95 47.53 16.60
CA LEU A 356 2.54 48.61 15.70
C LEU A 356 1.10 49.08 15.97
N ALA A 357 0.18 48.18 16.33
CA ALA A 357 -1.20 48.54 16.68
C ALA A 357 -1.26 49.29 18.02
N THR A 358 -0.56 48.82 19.05
CA THR A 358 -0.49 49.49 20.36
C THR A 358 0.25 50.83 20.28
N SER A 359 1.31 50.94 19.46
CA SER A 359 2.01 52.19 19.17
C SER A 359 1.11 53.22 18.48
N LYS A 360 0.35 52.81 17.44
CA LYS A 360 -0.65 53.67 16.78
C LYS A 360 -1.77 54.14 17.72
N ASN A 361 -2.13 53.31 18.71
CA ASN A 361 -3.12 53.64 19.73
C ASN A 361 -2.55 54.44 20.91
N SER A 362 -1.26 54.78 20.90
CA SER A 362 -0.68 55.68 21.92
C SER A 362 -1.08 57.14 21.66
N PRO A 363 -1.67 57.85 22.64
CA PRO A 363 -2.09 59.23 22.45
C PRO A 363 -0.86 60.13 22.30
N THR A 364 -0.72 60.77 21.14
CA THR A 364 0.44 61.61 20.80
C THR A 364 0.45 62.90 21.64
N GLN A 365 1.03 62.83 22.85
CA GLN A 365 1.12 63.96 23.78
C GLN A 365 2.19 64.97 23.32
N ARG A 366 1.82 65.85 22.38
CA ARG A 366 2.66 66.99 21.99
C ARG A 366 2.65 68.08 23.07
N ARG A 367 3.76 68.17 23.80
CA ARG A 367 4.29 69.35 24.52
C ARG A 367 3.50 69.90 25.70
N THR A 368 4.13 69.85 26.88
CA THR A 368 4.50 71.06 27.63
C THR A 368 5.91 70.88 28.21
N SER A 369 6.62 71.99 28.44
CA SER A 369 7.97 72.00 28.99
C SER A 369 7.99 72.66 30.37
N ALA A 370 8.36 71.89 31.40
CA ALA A 370 8.69 72.37 32.74
C ALA A 370 9.78 71.45 33.33
N ALA A 371 10.55 71.93 34.31
CA ALA A 371 11.76 71.26 34.78
C ALA A 371 11.86 71.19 36.31
N VAL A 372 12.87 70.46 36.79
CA VAL A 372 13.50 70.51 38.14
C VAL A 372 12.93 69.60 39.25
N ARG A 373 13.86 68.80 39.84
CA ARG A 373 13.90 68.13 41.18
C ARG A 373 13.11 66.83 41.49
N ASN A 374 13.90 65.74 41.58
CA ASN A 374 14.07 64.79 42.70
C ASN A 374 12.94 64.60 43.75
N GLY A 375 12.49 63.35 44.01
CA GLY A 375 11.43 63.09 44.99
C GLY A 375 11.20 61.66 45.56
N ARG A 376 12.24 60.82 45.71
CA ARG A 376 12.28 59.50 46.43
C ARG A 376 11.08 59.16 47.38
N ARG A 377 10.10 58.35 46.94
CA ARG A 377 9.74 57.08 47.61
C ARG A 377 8.79 56.13 46.84
N ASP A 378 9.11 54.86 47.03
CA ASP A 378 8.41 53.58 46.78
C ASP A 378 6.89 53.51 47.04
N SER A 379 6.17 52.82 46.13
CA SER A 379 4.97 52.01 46.42
C SER A 379 4.68 51.01 45.29
N HIS A 380 4.71 49.70 45.57
CA HIS A 380 4.32 48.64 44.62
C HIS A 380 2.89 48.80 44.07
N ILE A 381 2.69 48.49 42.77
CA ILE A 381 1.68 47.52 42.27
C ILE A 381 1.91 47.19 40.79
N LYS A 382 2.01 45.88 40.51
CA LYS A 382 1.84 45.15 39.23
C LYS A 382 2.04 45.92 37.89
N ARG A 383 3.17 45.66 37.24
CA ARG A 383 3.17 45.27 35.81
C ARG A 383 4.39 44.39 35.52
N ASN A 384 4.16 43.18 35.03
CA ASN A 384 5.19 42.19 34.69
C ASN A 384 5.30 42.11 33.17
N ASP A 385 6.13 42.98 32.58
CA ASP A 385 6.67 42.76 31.23
C ASP A 385 7.88 43.67 30.96
N GLN A 386 8.69 43.30 29.96
CA GLN A 386 9.87 44.00 29.42
C GLN A 386 10.83 44.62 30.46
N GLY A 387 11.74 43.80 31.00
CA GLY A 387 12.83 44.29 31.84
C GLY A 387 13.67 43.23 32.54
N GLY A 388 14.06 42.15 31.86
CA GLY A 388 14.96 41.14 32.43
C GLY A 388 16.26 41.78 32.91
N SER A 389 16.61 41.61 34.19
CA SER A 389 17.80 42.25 34.76
C SER A 389 19.05 41.72 34.08
N VAL A 390 20.09 42.55 33.99
CA VAL A 390 21.43 42.13 33.52
C VAL A 390 21.96 40.95 34.35
N LEU A 391 21.47 40.77 35.58
CA LEU A 391 21.77 39.61 36.43
C LEU A 391 21.03 38.32 35.98
N ASP A 392 19.79 38.43 35.52
CA ASP A 392 18.98 37.29 35.09
C ASP A 392 19.44 36.78 33.72
N ILE A 393 19.75 37.70 32.79
CA ILE A 393 20.38 37.36 31.49
C ILE A 393 21.74 36.68 31.72
N LYS A 394 22.53 37.14 32.70
CA LYS A 394 23.79 36.48 33.08
C LYS A 394 23.58 35.09 33.69
N ARG A 395 22.50 34.88 34.47
CA ARG A 395 22.13 33.55 35.01
C ARG A 395 21.71 32.61 33.88
N GLU A 396 20.91 33.07 32.93
CA GLU A 396 20.46 32.30 31.78
C GLU A 396 21.62 31.90 30.86
N LEU A 397 22.54 32.83 30.57
CA LEU A 397 23.77 32.53 29.83
C LEU A 397 24.67 31.51 30.55
N ALA A 398 24.71 31.53 31.90
CA ALA A 398 25.45 30.52 32.67
C ALA A 398 24.79 29.12 32.55
N MET A 399 23.48 29.02 32.74
CA MET A 399 22.73 27.77 32.58
C MET A 399 22.78 27.25 31.13
N SER A 400 22.87 28.14 30.14
CA SER A 400 23.03 27.76 28.73
C SER A 400 24.39 27.10 28.48
N ARG A 401 25.48 27.65 29.03
CA ARG A 401 26.84 27.09 28.93
C ARG A 401 26.99 25.79 29.71
N GLU A 402 26.37 25.68 30.88
CA GLU A 402 26.33 24.44 31.66
C GLU A 402 25.62 23.32 30.88
N ARG A 403 24.52 23.65 30.20
CA ARG A 403 23.82 22.73 29.29
C ARG A 403 24.66 22.36 28.06
N GLU A 404 25.33 23.34 27.45
CA GLU A 404 26.26 23.16 26.33
C GLU A 404 27.39 22.18 26.70
N HIS A 405 28.10 22.41 27.82
CA HIS A 405 29.11 21.49 28.34
C HIS A 405 28.55 20.09 28.69
N SER A 406 27.29 19.99 29.15
CA SER A 406 26.65 18.68 29.38
C SER A 406 26.42 17.89 28.08
N TYR A 407 26.12 18.57 26.98
CA TYR A 407 26.01 17.95 25.65
C TYR A 407 27.39 17.61 25.07
N GLU A 408 28.39 18.48 25.22
CA GLU A 408 29.79 18.18 24.83
C GLU A 408 30.31 16.92 25.54
N ALA A 409 30.11 16.82 26.86
CA ALA A 409 30.50 15.65 27.64
C ALA A 409 29.76 14.38 27.19
N THR A 410 28.45 14.47 26.93
CA THR A 410 27.64 13.34 26.44
C THR A 410 28.08 12.87 25.04
N LEU A 411 28.47 13.79 24.16
CA LEU A 411 29.01 13.48 22.83
C LEU A 411 30.36 12.77 22.94
N LEU A 412 31.29 13.28 23.75
CA LEU A 412 32.59 12.63 23.99
C LEU A 412 32.43 11.23 24.61
N GLU A 413 31.46 11.03 25.51
CA GLU A 413 31.15 9.71 26.08
C GLU A 413 30.55 8.75 25.04
N LYS A 414 29.74 9.25 24.09
CA LYS A 414 29.27 8.47 22.93
C LYS A 414 30.45 8.07 22.04
N ASP A 415 31.30 9.01 21.66
CA ASP A 415 32.44 8.81 20.76
C ASP A 415 33.46 7.83 21.36
N GLN A 416 33.70 7.89 22.68
CA GLN A 416 34.49 6.86 23.38
C GLN A 416 33.86 5.47 23.24
N ARG A 417 32.55 5.32 23.53
CA ARG A 417 31.87 4.02 23.40
C ARG A 417 31.87 3.51 21.96
N GLU A 418 31.72 4.39 20.98
CA GLU A 418 31.77 4.04 19.56
C GLU A 418 33.15 3.51 19.17
N GLY A 419 34.23 4.17 19.61
CA GLY A 419 35.61 3.70 19.42
C GLY A 419 35.93 2.39 20.17
N GLU A 420 35.35 2.17 21.35
CA GLU A 420 35.46 0.89 22.08
C GLU A 420 34.71 -0.26 21.39
N LEU A 421 33.51 0.00 20.86
CA LEU A 421 32.75 -0.96 20.05
C LEU A 421 33.46 -1.29 18.74
N GLN A 422 33.97 -0.28 18.03
CA GLN A 422 34.72 -0.46 16.79
C GLN A 422 36.00 -1.28 17.02
N ARG A 423 36.71 -1.07 18.14
CA ARG A 423 37.84 -1.92 18.55
C ARG A 423 37.42 -3.37 18.78
N ARG A 424 36.32 -3.62 19.51
CA ARG A 424 35.81 -4.98 19.75
C ARG A 424 35.43 -5.69 18.45
N VAL A 425 34.81 -4.99 17.50
CA VAL A 425 34.49 -5.52 16.16
C VAL A 425 35.78 -5.91 15.42
N GLU A 426 36.79 -5.06 15.42
CA GLU A 426 38.05 -5.34 14.72
C GLU A 426 38.85 -6.48 15.36
N GLU A 427 38.92 -6.55 16.70
CA GLU A 427 39.45 -7.72 17.40
C GLU A 427 38.64 -9.00 17.11
N SER A 428 37.32 -8.90 16.88
CA SER A 428 36.48 -10.05 16.54
C SER A 428 36.82 -10.58 15.16
N LYS A 429 36.95 -9.72 14.14
CA LYS A 429 37.39 -10.12 12.79
C LYS A 429 38.77 -10.77 12.81
N GLN A 430 39.69 -10.27 13.63
CA GLN A 430 41.04 -10.85 13.76
C GLN A 430 41.01 -12.25 14.38
N ARG A 431 40.10 -12.51 15.33
CA ARG A 431 39.84 -13.86 15.88
C ARG A 431 39.16 -14.77 14.87
N GLU A 432 38.22 -14.23 14.09
CA GLU A 432 37.51 -14.94 13.02
C GLU A 432 38.47 -15.40 11.91
N ALA A 433 39.26 -14.48 11.33
CA ALA A 433 40.28 -14.80 10.33
C ALA A 433 41.36 -15.77 10.84
N TYR A 434 41.69 -15.74 12.14
CA TYR A 434 42.56 -16.74 12.76
C TYR A 434 41.92 -18.14 12.75
N LEU A 435 40.63 -18.24 13.10
CA LEU A 435 39.88 -19.50 13.09
C LEU A 435 39.66 -20.03 11.66
N GLU A 436 39.41 -19.15 10.68
CA GLU A 436 39.36 -19.52 9.25
C GLU A 436 40.69 -20.11 8.77
N ASN A 437 41.82 -19.49 9.14
CA ASN A 437 43.15 -20.00 8.82
C ASN A 437 43.42 -21.38 9.46
N GLU A 438 43.02 -21.58 10.72
CA GLU A 438 43.16 -22.89 11.38
C GLU A 438 42.23 -23.96 10.79
N LEU A 439 41.01 -23.60 10.37
CA LEU A 439 40.13 -24.48 9.60
C LEU A 439 40.75 -24.85 8.24
N ALA A 440 41.33 -23.89 7.52
CA ALA A 440 42.04 -24.15 6.27
C ALA A 440 43.26 -25.08 6.48
N ASN A 441 44.03 -24.88 7.55
CA ASN A 441 45.13 -25.76 7.95
C ASN A 441 44.63 -27.19 8.24
N MET A 442 43.51 -27.34 8.96
CA MET A 442 42.89 -28.65 9.20
C MET A 442 42.37 -29.30 7.92
N TRP A 443 41.74 -28.55 7.01
CA TRP A 443 41.30 -29.08 5.71
C TRP A 443 42.48 -29.59 4.86
N VAL A 444 43.60 -28.86 4.84
CA VAL A 444 44.85 -29.30 4.19
C VAL A 444 45.41 -30.56 4.85
N LEU A 445 45.33 -30.70 6.18
CA LEU A 445 45.76 -31.90 6.88
C LEU A 445 44.85 -33.11 6.58
N VAL A 446 43.53 -32.92 6.58
CA VAL A 446 42.55 -33.96 6.19
C VAL A 446 42.75 -34.40 4.74
N ALA A 447 43.04 -33.47 3.83
CA ALA A 447 43.37 -33.79 2.44
C ALA A 447 44.68 -34.60 2.31
N LYS A 448 45.72 -34.26 3.09
CA LYS A 448 46.98 -35.03 3.15
C LYS A 448 46.74 -36.45 3.68
N LEU A 449 45.98 -36.60 4.77
CA LEU A 449 45.66 -37.91 5.35
C LEU A 449 44.83 -38.77 4.41
N LYS A 450 43.78 -38.22 3.77
CA LYS A 450 43.03 -38.95 2.73
C LYS A 450 43.92 -39.39 1.56
N LYS A 451 44.98 -38.65 1.24
CA LYS A 451 45.96 -39.01 0.19
C LYS A 451 46.95 -40.10 0.64
N SER A 452 47.40 -40.13 1.91
CA SER A 452 48.24 -41.22 2.42
C SER A 452 47.44 -42.52 2.60
N ASN A 453 46.26 -42.45 3.21
CA ASN A 453 45.37 -43.61 3.35
C ASN A 453 44.94 -44.20 1.98
N GLY A 454 44.90 -43.39 0.91
CA GLY A 454 44.69 -43.88 -0.45
C GLY A 454 45.87 -44.65 -1.06
N ALA A 455 47.09 -44.52 -0.51
CA ALA A 455 48.29 -45.22 -0.99
C ALA A 455 48.62 -46.47 -0.16
N GLU A 456 48.39 -46.44 1.15
CA GLU A 456 48.73 -47.54 2.05
C GLU A 456 47.73 -48.71 1.95
N ASN A 457 46.43 -48.43 1.87
CA ASN A 457 45.39 -49.49 1.78
C ASN A 457 45.47 -50.35 0.51
N VAL A 458 46.12 -49.86 -0.56
CA VAL A 458 46.37 -50.63 -1.79
C VAL A 458 47.63 -51.50 -1.67
N SER A 459 48.51 -51.20 -0.71
CA SER A 459 49.84 -51.83 -0.59
C SER A 459 49.88 -53.05 0.33
N GLU A 460 49.03 -53.10 1.37
CA GLU A 460 48.99 -54.23 2.32
C GLU A 460 48.02 -55.35 1.87
N SER A 461 46.83 -55.00 1.36
CA SER A 461 45.80 -55.97 0.96
C SER A 461 46.29 -56.98 -0.09
N THR A 462 47.16 -56.57 -1.01
CA THR A 462 47.74 -57.46 -2.05
C THR A 462 48.87 -58.35 -1.53
N ARG A 463 49.43 -58.11 -0.32
CA ARG A 463 50.59 -58.85 0.19
C ARG A 463 50.27 -60.06 1.05
N GLU A 464 49.11 -60.09 1.71
CA GLU A 464 48.76 -61.19 2.64
C GLU A 464 48.18 -62.41 1.90
N SER A 465 47.42 -62.18 0.81
CA SER A 465 46.78 -63.24 0.01
C SER A 465 47.73 -64.07 -0.87
N GLN A 466 49.05 -63.89 -0.77
CA GLN A 466 50.05 -64.55 -1.64
C GLN A 466 51.22 -65.20 -0.87
N ARG A 467 50.97 -65.65 0.37
CA ARG A 467 51.98 -66.32 1.23
C ARG A 467 51.59 -67.67 1.82
N VAL A 468 50.45 -68.24 1.42
CA VAL A 468 49.98 -69.57 1.89
C VAL A 468 49.68 -70.49 0.71
N ASP A 469 50.66 -70.64 -0.18
CA ASP A 469 50.75 -71.83 -1.03
C ASP A 469 52.19 -72.02 -1.53
N GLY A 470 52.67 -73.27 -1.54
CA GLY A 470 53.99 -73.65 -2.05
C GLY A 470 55.17 -73.50 -1.08
N PHE A 471 55.44 -74.53 -0.28
CA PHE A 471 56.60 -75.42 -0.47
C PHE A 471 56.58 -76.54 0.58
N GLY A 472 56.67 -77.80 0.13
CA GLY A 472 56.90 -78.95 1.00
C GLY A 472 58.22 -79.63 0.65
N ILE A 473 59.06 -79.82 1.67
CA ILE A 473 59.98 -80.95 1.90
C ILE A 473 59.89 -81.25 3.40
#